data_AF-A0A7C9EP07-F1
#
_entry.id   AF-A0A7C9EP07-F1
#
_cell.length_a   1.000
_cell.length_b   1.000
_cell.length_c   1.000
_cell.angle_alpha   90.00
_cell.angle_beta   90.00
_cell.angle_gamma   90.00
#
_symmetry.space_group_name_H-M   'P 1'
#
loop_
_entity.id
_entity.type
_entity.pdbx_description
1 polymer ?
#
loop_
_entity_poly.entity_id
_entity_poly.type
_entity_poly.pdbx_seq_one_letter_code
_entity_poly.pdbx_strand_id
1 'polypeptide(L)'
;NKNMVEMLLRMSDVDTTIKDADNKTALDLLSEVCSRDMDWKEVWLSIKHYEIQVKMKELWSTIPVLATLLATITFTAAFTIPGGFNNDTGEAVLVKKAAFLAFLMADAYGMCCSVLILLNIMWSLLSESRRAPSLMLRSIVLFKQALYGTLLAFVTGIYTVIHHK
;
A
#
# COMPACT_ATOMS: atom_id res chain seq x y z
N ASN A 1 33.06 20.60 -0.98
CA ASN A 1 31.88 19.74 -0.80
C ASN A 1 31.97 18.45 -1.64
N LYS A 2 33.10 17.72 -1.60
CA LYS A 2 33.39 16.62 -2.56
C LYS A 2 32.59 15.35 -2.24
N ASN A 3 32.46 15.01 -0.97
CA ASN A 3 31.62 13.88 -0.50
C ASN A 3 30.15 14.01 -0.90
N MET A 4 29.60 15.21 -0.93
CA MET A 4 28.19 15.42 -1.26
C MET A 4 27.90 15.21 -2.74
N VAL A 5 28.79 15.69 -3.61
CA VAL A 5 28.71 15.46 -5.07
C VAL A 5 28.81 13.95 -5.36
N GLU A 6 29.73 13.26 -4.70
CA GLU A 6 29.91 11.81 -4.84
C GLU A 6 28.68 11.01 -4.35
N MET A 7 28.04 11.48 -3.27
CA MET A 7 26.83 10.88 -2.71
C MET A 7 25.60 11.06 -3.62
N LEU A 8 25.47 12.23 -4.27
CA LEU A 8 24.40 12.50 -5.24
C LEU A 8 24.56 11.66 -6.51
N LEU A 9 25.79 11.53 -7.01
CA LEU A 9 26.07 10.67 -8.17
C LEU A 9 25.77 9.20 -7.91
N ARG A 10 26.02 8.73 -6.68
CA ARG A 10 25.62 7.39 -6.24
C ARG A 10 24.10 7.19 -6.17
N MET A 11 23.32 8.23 -5.89
CA MET A 11 21.85 8.12 -5.87
C MET A 11 21.25 8.08 -7.26
N SER A 12 21.86 8.77 -8.22
CA SER A 12 21.37 8.83 -9.59
C SER A 12 21.94 7.76 -10.53
N ASP A 13 22.88 6.93 -10.06
CA ASP A 13 23.57 5.90 -10.85
C ASP A 13 24.11 6.43 -12.20
N VAL A 14 24.65 7.66 -12.17
CA VAL A 14 25.09 8.38 -13.37
C VAL A 14 26.55 8.03 -13.66
N ASP A 15 26.82 7.60 -14.89
CA ASP A 15 28.18 7.36 -15.38
C ASP A 15 28.95 8.69 -15.46
N THR A 16 29.96 8.81 -14.59
CA THR A 16 30.76 10.03 -14.43
C THR A 16 31.83 10.20 -15.49
N THR A 17 32.01 9.22 -16.37
CA THR A 17 33.04 9.26 -17.43
C THR A 17 32.55 9.92 -18.72
N ILE A 18 31.25 10.15 -18.84
CA ILE A 18 30.63 10.76 -20.03
C ILE A 18 30.87 12.27 -20.01
N LYS A 19 31.44 12.77 -21.11
CA LYS A 19 31.71 14.19 -21.33
C LYS A 19 30.76 14.75 -22.38
N ASP A 20 30.27 15.95 -22.12
CA ASP A 20 29.43 16.68 -23.08
C ASP A 20 30.28 17.31 -24.20
N ALA A 21 29.64 17.87 -25.24
CA ALA A 21 30.29 18.53 -26.37
C ALA A 21 31.23 19.68 -25.96
N ASP A 22 31.00 20.28 -24.78
CA ASP A 22 31.86 21.31 -24.17
C ASP A 22 33.00 20.72 -23.32
N ASN A 23 33.24 19.40 -23.39
CA ASN A 23 34.23 18.64 -22.61
C ASN A 23 34.05 18.75 -21.08
N LYS A 24 32.85 19.13 -20.62
CA LYS A 24 32.46 19.17 -19.22
C LYS A 24 31.92 17.83 -18.76
N THR A 25 32.29 17.43 -17.54
CA THR A 25 31.83 16.19 -16.92
C THR A 25 30.60 16.45 -16.06
N ALA A 26 29.75 15.45 -15.82
CA ALA A 26 28.65 15.54 -14.85
C ALA A 26 29.12 15.98 -13.45
N LEU A 27 30.35 15.57 -13.06
CA LEU A 27 31.04 16.01 -11.86
C LEU A 27 31.32 17.52 -11.85
N ASP A 28 31.75 18.09 -12.96
CA ASP A 28 32.07 19.52 -13.06
C ASP A 28 30.80 20.37 -12.92
N LEU A 29 29.73 19.97 -13.62
CA LEU A 29 28.42 20.62 -13.53
C LEU A 29 27.83 20.55 -12.11
N LEU A 30 27.91 19.38 -11.47
CA LEU A 30 27.45 19.23 -10.09
C LEU A 30 28.31 20.01 -9.11
N SER A 31 29.63 20.09 -9.32
CA SER A 31 30.51 20.90 -8.47
C SER A 31 30.19 22.40 -8.56
N GLU A 32 29.78 22.87 -9.74
CA GLU A 32 29.35 24.25 -10.00
C GLU A 32 28.01 24.54 -9.31
N VAL A 33 27.03 23.65 -9.44
CA VAL A 33 25.76 23.74 -8.70
C VAL A 33 25.98 23.67 -7.19
N CYS A 34 26.94 22.86 -6.75
CA CYS A 34 27.30 22.68 -5.34
C CYS A 34 28.02 23.89 -4.72
N SER A 35 28.67 24.70 -5.56
CA SER A 35 29.39 25.92 -5.17
C SER A 35 28.47 27.14 -5.07
N ARG A 36 27.25 27.05 -5.60
CA ARG A 36 26.21 28.07 -5.45
C ARG A 36 25.66 27.99 -4.03
N ASP A 37 25.56 29.13 -3.35
CA ASP A 37 25.07 29.25 -1.97
C ASP A 37 23.55 29.00 -1.90
N MET A 38 23.16 27.75 -2.12
CA MET A 38 21.80 27.25 -1.95
C MET A 38 21.65 26.62 -0.57
N ASP A 39 20.47 26.78 0.02
CA ASP A 39 20.13 26.05 1.24
C ASP A 39 19.91 24.56 0.89
N TRP A 40 20.98 23.79 1.05
CA TRP A 40 21.01 22.36 0.73
C TRP A 40 20.00 21.54 1.54
N LYS A 41 19.48 22.06 2.66
CA LYS A 41 18.40 21.40 3.41
C LYS A 41 17.08 21.44 2.65
N GLU A 42 16.73 22.58 2.07
CA GLU A 42 15.53 22.76 1.25
C GLU A 42 15.61 21.92 -0.03
N VAL A 43 16.78 21.90 -0.67
CA VAL A 43 17.02 21.07 -1.87
C VAL A 43 16.87 19.58 -1.54
N TRP A 44 17.46 19.11 -0.43
CA TRP A 44 17.31 17.73 0.02
C TRP A 44 15.88 17.36 0.38
N LEU A 45 15.15 18.26 1.04
CA LEU A 45 13.74 18.08 1.32
C LEU A 45 12.95 17.98 0.02
N SER A 46 13.18 18.85 -0.96
CA SER A 46 12.50 18.83 -2.26
C SER A 46 12.77 17.53 -3.04
N ILE A 47 14.02 17.06 -3.08
CA ILE A 47 14.40 15.80 -3.72
C ILE A 47 13.71 14.62 -3.03
N LYS A 48 13.73 14.59 -1.69
CA LYS A 48 13.06 13.54 -0.91
C LYS A 48 11.55 13.54 -1.12
N HIS A 49 10.92 14.71 -1.22
CA HIS A 49 9.49 14.81 -1.55
C HIS A 49 9.22 14.31 -2.97
N TYR A 50 10.06 14.64 -3.95
CA TYR A 50 9.92 14.15 -5.31
C TYR A 50 10.01 12.61 -5.40
N GLU A 51 11.00 11.99 -4.75
CA GLU A 51 11.09 10.52 -4.69
C GLU A 51 9.85 9.88 -4.06
N ILE A 52 9.34 10.46 -2.96
CA ILE A 52 8.12 9.96 -2.31
C ILE A 52 6.92 10.08 -3.26
N GLN A 53 6.80 11.19 -3.99
CA GLN A 53 5.73 11.38 -4.98
C GLN A 53 5.83 10.35 -6.12
N VAL A 54 7.04 10.06 -6.62
CA VAL A 54 7.27 9.04 -7.65
C VAL A 54 6.88 7.65 -7.14
N LYS A 55 7.38 7.24 -5.97
CA LYS A 55 7.04 5.95 -5.35
C LYS A 55 5.55 5.82 -5.07
N MET A 56 4.91 6.88 -4.57
CA MET A 56 3.46 6.89 -4.37
C MET A 56 2.72 6.67 -5.68
N LYS A 57 3.14 7.33 -6.78
CA LYS A 57 2.54 7.19 -8.11
C LYS A 57 2.61 5.76 -8.64
N GLU A 58 3.72 5.07 -8.42
CA GLU A 58 3.85 3.64 -8.75
C GLU A 58 2.91 2.78 -7.89
N LEU A 59 2.88 3.01 -6.58
CA LEU A 59 1.98 2.32 -5.64
C LEU A 59 0.50 2.47 -6.03
N TRP A 60 0.08 3.64 -6.53
CA TRP A 60 -1.30 3.89 -6.98
C TRP A 60 -1.79 2.92 -8.07
N SER A 61 -0.89 2.40 -8.91
CA SER A 61 -1.24 1.40 -9.93
C SER A 61 -1.46 0.01 -9.34
N THR A 62 -0.79 -0.30 -8.22
CA THR A 62 -0.76 -1.64 -7.62
C THR A 62 -1.80 -1.82 -6.51
N ILE A 63 -2.11 -0.76 -5.75
CA ILE A 63 -3.12 -0.77 -4.68
C ILE A 63 -4.49 -1.33 -5.11
N PRO A 64 -5.11 -0.92 -6.24
CA PRO A 64 -6.40 -1.48 -6.66
C PRO A 64 -6.32 -2.98 -6.97
N VAL A 65 -5.20 -3.46 -7.51
CA VAL A 65 -4.96 -4.88 -7.76
C VAL A 65 -4.92 -5.65 -6.44
N LEU A 66 -4.17 -5.15 -5.46
CA LEU A 66 -4.09 -5.73 -4.11
C LEU A 66 -5.43 -5.73 -3.39
N ALA A 67 -6.20 -4.64 -3.49
CA ALA A 67 -7.53 -4.53 -2.90
C ALA A 67 -8.52 -5.52 -3.54
N THR A 68 -8.48 -5.67 -4.87
CA THR A 68 -9.33 -6.65 -5.60
C THR A 68 -8.97 -8.08 -5.20
N LEU A 69 -7.67 -8.37 -5.10
CA LEU A 69 -7.17 -9.67 -4.67
C LEU A 69 -7.64 -9.98 -3.24
N LEU A 70 -7.49 -9.03 -2.31
CA LEU A 70 -7.91 -9.18 -0.92
C LEU A 70 -9.42 -9.41 -0.83
N ALA A 71 -10.23 -8.62 -1.54
CA ALA A 71 -11.68 -8.78 -1.58
C ALA A 71 -12.09 -10.17 -2.09
N THR A 72 -11.39 -10.70 -3.09
CA THR A 72 -11.63 -12.05 -3.62
C THR A 72 -11.30 -13.12 -2.58
N ILE A 73 -10.15 -13.01 -1.91
CA ILE A 73 -9.71 -13.97 -0.90
C ILE A 73 -10.69 -14.00 0.27
N THR A 74 -11.09 -12.84 0.81
CA THR A 74 -12.07 -12.75 1.90
C THR A 74 -13.44 -13.26 1.46
N PHE A 75 -13.88 -12.91 0.24
CA PHE A 75 -15.14 -13.43 -0.30
C PHE A 75 -15.13 -14.96 -0.39
N THR A 76 -14.06 -15.57 -0.89
CA THR A 76 -13.93 -17.03 -0.93
C THR A 76 -13.88 -17.62 0.49
N ALA A 77 -13.19 -16.97 1.43
CA ALA A 77 -13.09 -17.42 2.82
C ALA A 77 -14.45 -17.42 3.53
N ALA A 78 -15.30 -16.41 3.30
CA ALA A 78 -16.64 -16.32 3.87
C ALA A 78 -17.57 -17.47 3.46
N PHE A 79 -17.45 -17.98 2.22
CA PHE A 79 -18.27 -19.10 1.74
C PHE A 79 -17.65 -20.48 1.96
N THR A 80 -16.36 -20.53 2.31
CA THR A 80 -15.67 -21.78 2.62
C THR A 80 -15.90 -22.13 4.08
N ILE A 81 -17.10 -22.61 4.43
CA ILE A 81 -17.47 -22.98 5.80
C ILE A 81 -16.78 -24.30 6.19
N PRO A 82 -15.79 -24.30 7.11
CA PRO A 82 -15.23 -25.54 7.61
C PRO A 82 -16.14 -26.13 8.68
N GLY A 83 -16.34 -27.45 8.66
CA GLY A 83 -17.01 -28.21 9.74
C GLY A 83 -18.40 -28.76 9.43
N GLY A 84 -18.93 -28.53 8.23
CA GLY A 84 -20.13 -29.20 7.75
C GLY A 84 -21.42 -28.81 8.50
N PHE A 85 -22.52 -29.46 8.10
CA PHE A 85 -23.82 -29.28 8.73
C PHE A 85 -24.04 -30.37 9.76
N ASN A 86 -24.69 -30.01 10.87
CA ASN A 86 -25.05 -30.94 11.90
C ASN A 86 -26.22 -31.79 11.38
N ASN A 87 -26.02 -33.12 11.25
CA ASN A 87 -26.98 -34.01 10.58
C ASN A 87 -28.36 -34.06 11.26
N ASP A 88 -28.47 -33.69 12.53
CA ASP A 88 -29.73 -33.71 13.29
C ASP A 88 -30.52 -32.40 13.25
N THR A 89 -29.86 -31.27 12.95
CA THR A 89 -30.47 -29.93 13.02
C THR A 89 -30.35 -29.12 11.73
N GLY A 90 -29.51 -29.54 10.79
CA GLY A 90 -29.26 -28.83 9.53
C GLY A 90 -28.47 -27.52 9.70
N GLU A 91 -28.06 -27.16 10.91
CA GLU A 91 -27.28 -25.95 11.19
C GLU A 91 -25.78 -26.20 11.00
N ALA A 92 -25.05 -25.22 10.48
CA ALA A 92 -23.59 -25.30 10.37
C ALA A 92 -22.96 -25.40 11.78
N VAL A 93 -22.19 -26.47 12.03
CA VAL A 93 -21.68 -26.85 13.36
C VAL A 93 -20.84 -25.74 14.00
N LEU A 94 -20.13 -24.94 13.18
CA LEU A 94 -19.28 -23.86 13.65
C LEU A 94 -19.99 -22.52 13.88
N VAL A 95 -21.21 -22.29 13.35
CA VAL A 95 -21.89 -20.99 13.46
C VAL A 95 -22.23 -20.63 14.91
N LYS A 96 -22.41 -21.61 15.79
CA LYS A 96 -22.67 -21.40 17.22
C LYS A 96 -21.43 -20.99 18.03
N LYS A 97 -20.22 -21.08 17.47
CA LYS A 97 -18.98 -20.71 18.17
C LYS A 97 -18.71 -19.21 17.99
N ALA A 98 -18.61 -18.47 19.09
CA ALA A 98 -18.33 -17.03 19.09
C ALA A 98 -17.06 -16.67 18.27
N ALA A 99 -16.06 -17.54 18.26
CA ALA A 99 -14.84 -17.35 17.48
C ALA A 99 -15.07 -17.42 15.95
N PHE A 100 -16.05 -18.21 15.47
CA PHE A 100 -16.42 -18.24 14.05
C PHE A 100 -17.22 -17.00 13.64
N LEU A 101 -18.10 -16.51 14.51
CA LEU A 101 -18.83 -15.26 14.27
C LEU A 101 -17.87 -14.06 14.23
N ALA A 102 -16.87 -14.02 15.14
CA ALA A 102 -15.83 -13.00 15.14
C ALA A 102 -14.95 -13.07 13.87
N PHE A 103 -14.62 -14.27 13.41
CA PHE A 103 -13.95 -14.50 12.12
C PHE A 103 -14.76 -13.91 10.96
N LEU A 104 -16.04 -14.26 10.83
CA LEU A 104 -16.89 -13.81 9.73
C LEU A 104 -17.10 -12.29 9.75
N MET A 105 -17.27 -11.69 10.93
CA MET A 105 -17.40 -10.23 11.10
C MET A 105 -16.12 -9.50 10.70
N ALA A 106 -14.95 -10.01 11.11
CA ALA A 106 -13.67 -9.43 10.75
C ALA A 106 -13.36 -9.57 9.25
N ASP A 107 -13.70 -10.72 8.67
CA ASP A 107 -13.54 -11.01 7.24
C ASP A 107 -14.45 -10.13 6.37
N ALA A 108 -15.74 -10.01 6.74
CA ALA A 108 -16.69 -9.11 6.08
C ALA A 108 -16.26 -7.64 6.20
N TYR A 109 -15.72 -7.23 7.35
CA TYR A 109 -15.19 -5.88 7.53
C TYR A 109 -13.99 -5.60 6.61
N GLY A 110 -13.06 -6.55 6.48
CA GLY A 110 -11.93 -6.49 5.55
C GLY A 110 -12.38 -6.41 4.09
N MET A 111 -13.38 -7.20 3.72
CA MET A 111 -13.99 -7.18 2.39
C MET A 111 -14.63 -5.81 2.08
N CYS A 112 -15.47 -5.30 2.99
CA CYS A 112 -16.11 -3.98 2.85
C CYS A 112 -15.07 -2.87 2.67
N CYS A 113 -13.99 -2.88 3.47
CA CYS A 113 -12.93 -1.88 3.34
C CYS A 113 -12.20 -1.99 1.99
N SER A 114 -11.96 -3.20 1.49
CA SER A 114 -11.34 -3.43 0.16
C SER A 114 -12.23 -2.88 -0.97
N VAL A 115 -13.54 -3.12 -0.91
CA VAL A 115 -14.51 -2.58 -1.89
C VAL A 115 -14.58 -1.05 -1.81
N LEU A 116 -14.59 -0.47 -0.61
CA LEU A 116 -14.56 0.98 -0.44
C LEU A 116 -13.32 1.61 -1.07
N ILE A 117 -12.16 0.97 -1.02
CA ILE A 117 -10.94 1.45 -1.68
C ILE A 117 -11.12 1.48 -3.20
N LEU A 118 -11.67 0.40 -3.78
CA LEU A 118 -11.98 0.34 -5.21
C LEU A 118 -12.97 1.44 -5.62
N LEU A 119 -14.01 1.68 -4.81
CA LEU A 119 -14.97 2.75 -5.04
C LEU A 119 -14.33 4.14 -4.95
N ASN A 120 -13.43 4.37 -3.99
CA ASN A 120 -12.70 5.65 -3.90
C ASN A 120 -11.78 5.86 -5.11
N ILE A 121 -11.12 4.81 -5.59
CA ILE A 121 -10.27 4.88 -6.79
C ILE A 121 -11.13 5.13 -8.03
N MET A 122 -12.25 4.43 -8.19
CA MET A 122 -13.22 4.68 -9.26
C MET A 122 -13.74 6.12 -9.22
N TRP A 123 -14.08 6.62 -8.03
CA TRP A 123 -14.55 8.00 -7.85
C TRP A 123 -13.45 9.02 -8.16
N SER A 124 -12.20 8.71 -7.81
CA SER A 124 -11.04 9.54 -8.15
C SER A 124 -10.77 9.59 -9.64
N LEU A 125 -11.04 8.51 -10.38
CA LEU A 125 -10.92 8.47 -11.85
C LEU A 125 -12.07 9.22 -12.54
N LEU A 126 -13.28 9.19 -11.96
CA LEU A 126 -14.46 9.88 -12.49
C LEU A 126 -14.49 11.38 -12.15
N SER A 127 -13.83 11.80 -11.08
CA SER A 127 -13.90 13.17 -10.57
C SER A 127 -12.61 13.94 -10.86
N GLU A 128 -12.61 14.83 -11.85
CA GLU A 128 -11.59 15.87 -12.04
C GLU A 128 -11.59 16.95 -10.93
N SER A 129 -12.17 16.66 -9.75
CA SER A 129 -12.44 17.67 -8.74
C SER A 129 -11.34 17.79 -7.68
N ARG A 130 -11.13 19.03 -7.22
CA ARG A 130 -10.21 19.49 -6.15
C ARG A 130 -10.31 18.74 -4.80
N ARG A 131 -11.16 17.71 -4.67
CA ARG A 131 -11.33 16.84 -3.48
C ARG A 131 -10.52 15.53 -3.55
N ALA A 132 -9.84 15.26 -4.66
CA ALA A 132 -8.96 14.10 -4.81
C ALA A 132 -7.95 13.91 -3.64
N PRO A 133 -7.29 14.96 -3.09
CA PRO A 133 -6.30 14.77 -2.03
C PRO A 133 -6.91 14.27 -0.71
N SER A 134 -8.09 14.76 -0.32
CA SER A 134 -8.73 14.35 0.95
C SER A 134 -9.30 12.93 0.87
N LEU A 135 -9.78 12.53 -0.30
CA LEU A 135 -10.27 11.17 -0.56
C LEU A 135 -9.10 10.17 -0.59
N MET A 136 -7.97 10.56 -1.17
CA MET A 136 -6.73 9.75 -1.17
C MET A 136 -6.26 9.44 0.26
N LEU A 137 -6.21 10.43 1.15
CA LEU A 137 -5.79 10.22 2.53
C LEU A 137 -6.72 9.25 3.26
N ARG A 138 -8.03 9.35 3.00
CA ARG A 138 -9.06 8.49 3.57
C ARG A 138 -8.92 7.04 3.11
N SER A 139 -8.62 6.81 1.83
CA SER A 139 -8.36 5.47 1.28
C SER A 139 -7.15 4.79 1.91
N ILE A 140 -6.08 5.53 2.21
CA ILE A 140 -4.88 4.97 2.88
C ILE A 140 -5.21 4.52 4.31
N VAL A 141 -6.00 5.30 5.05
CA VAL A 141 -6.45 4.93 6.40
C VAL A 141 -7.34 3.68 6.35
N LEU A 142 -8.28 3.63 5.39
CA LEU A 142 -9.15 2.47 5.18
C LEU A 142 -8.35 1.23 4.77
N PHE A 143 -7.30 1.36 3.96
CA PHE A 143 -6.43 0.25 3.58
C PHE A 143 -5.67 -0.32 4.76
N LYS A 144 -5.12 0.52 5.64
CA LYS A 144 -4.51 0.06 6.88
C LYS A 144 -5.52 -0.69 7.75
N GLN A 145 -6.72 -0.13 7.90
CA GLN A 145 -7.78 -0.75 8.68
C GLN A 145 -8.20 -2.11 8.10
N ALA A 146 -8.29 -2.22 6.77
CA ALA A 146 -8.59 -3.47 6.08
C ALA A 146 -7.54 -4.54 6.37
N LEU A 147 -6.26 -4.19 6.25
CA LEU A 147 -5.14 -5.10 6.51
C LEU A 147 -5.15 -5.63 7.94
N TYR A 148 -5.35 -4.75 8.93
CA TYR A 148 -5.46 -5.18 10.33
C TYR A 148 -6.67 -6.09 10.55
N GLY A 149 -7.82 -5.78 9.94
CA GLY A 149 -9.03 -6.60 10.01
C GLY A 149 -8.83 -8.00 9.43
N THR A 150 -8.24 -8.11 8.24
CA THR A 150 -7.98 -9.40 7.59
C THR A 150 -6.91 -10.23 8.31
N LEU A 151 -5.90 -9.58 8.91
CA LEU A 151 -4.91 -10.28 9.75
C LEU A 151 -5.55 -10.84 11.02
N LEU A 152 -6.40 -10.05 11.69
CA LEU A 152 -7.16 -10.52 12.85
C LEU A 152 -8.11 -11.66 12.48
N ALA A 153 -8.78 -11.57 11.32
CA ALA A 153 -9.62 -12.66 10.80
C ALA A 153 -8.77 -13.92 10.60
N PHE A 154 -7.60 -13.82 9.96
CA PHE A 154 -6.74 -14.97 9.73
C PHE A 154 -6.29 -15.66 11.02
N VAL A 155 -5.86 -14.89 12.02
CA VAL A 155 -5.47 -15.44 13.35
C VAL A 155 -6.65 -16.09 14.05
N THR A 156 -7.82 -15.44 14.00
CA THR A 156 -9.05 -15.98 14.62
C THR A 156 -9.52 -17.24 13.91
N GLY A 157 -9.40 -17.31 12.58
CA GLY A 157 -9.72 -18.49 11.76
C GLY A 157 -8.78 -19.67 12.03
N ILE A 158 -7.49 -19.42 12.25
CA ILE A 158 -6.57 -20.46 12.71
C ILE A 158 -6.96 -20.94 14.11
N TYR A 159 -7.30 -20.02 15.01
CA TYR A 159 -7.69 -20.36 16.37
C TYR A 159 -8.97 -21.21 16.42
N THR A 160 -9.98 -20.90 15.60
CA THR A 160 -11.22 -21.71 15.51
C THR A 160 -10.93 -23.12 15.04
N VAL A 161 -10.06 -23.29 14.03
CA VAL A 161 -9.69 -24.61 13.50
C VAL A 161 -8.89 -25.42 14.52
N ILE A 162 -7.95 -24.80 15.23
CA ILE A 162 -7.13 -25.50 16.23
C ILE A 162 -7.95 -25.87 17.47
N HIS A 163 -8.82 -24.98 17.96
CA HIS A 163 -9.67 -25.24 19.12
C HIS A 163 -10.84 -26.21 18.81
N HIS A 164 -11.02 -26.64 17.57
CA HIS A 164 -12.01 -27.65 17.19
C HIS A 164 -11.46 -29.10 17.24
N LYS A 165 -10.19 -29.30 17.62
CA LYS A 165 -9.72 -30.60 18.10
C LYS A 165 -9.86 -30.69 19.62
#